data_AF-A0A6B0WXR5-F1
#
_entry.id   AF-A0A6B0WXR5-F1
#
_cell.length_a   1.000
_cell.length_b   1.000
_cell.length_c   1.000
_cell.angle_alpha   90.00
_cell.angle_beta   90.00
_cell.angle_gamma   90.00
#
_symmetry.space_group_name_H-M   'P 1'
#
loop_
_entity.id
_entity.type
_entity.pdbx_description
1 polymer ?
#
loop_
_entity_poly.entity_id
_entity_poly.type
_entity_poly.pdbx_seq_one_letter_code
_entity_poly.pdbx_strand_id
1 'polypeptide(L)'
;MRQLFALTLFTLTLIASPVFAGFTRVNAPNPNDPMDVHIYKLDNGLTVYLTENHEEPRFYAEIPVRAVSKHDPAESTGLAHY
;
A
#
# COMPACT_ATOMS: atom_id res chain seq x y z
N MET A 1 -42.25 0.49 22.28
CA MET A 1 -41.14 -0.45 22.54
C MET A 1 -40.50 -1.02 21.27
N ARG A 2 -41.26 -1.47 20.25
CA ARG A 2 -40.68 -2.04 19.01
C ARG A 2 -39.84 -1.07 18.14
N GLN A 3 -40.18 0.23 18.14
CA GLN A 3 -39.47 1.27 17.38
C GLN A 3 -38.13 1.70 18.02
N LEU A 4 -38.00 1.58 19.35
CA LEU A 4 -36.74 1.91 20.06
C LEU A 4 -35.65 0.84 19.84
N PHE A 5 -36.04 -0.44 19.72
CA PHE A 5 -35.12 -1.54 19.39
C PHE A 5 -34.59 -1.46 17.94
N ALA A 6 -35.41 -0.99 17.00
CA ALA A 6 -34.99 -0.80 15.61
C ALA A 6 -33.97 0.36 15.46
N LEU A 7 -34.14 1.43 16.23
CA LEU A 7 -33.23 2.58 16.21
C LEU A 7 -31.86 2.26 16.82
N THR A 8 -31.82 1.45 17.88
CA THR A 8 -30.55 1.01 18.53
C THR A 8 -29.76 0.04 17.65
N LEU A 9 -30.45 -0.84 16.90
CA LEU A 9 -29.78 -1.75 15.96
C LEU A 9 -29.17 -1.00 14.76
N PHE A 10 -29.84 0.06 14.28
CA PHE A 10 -29.36 0.91 13.19
C PHE A 10 -28.14 1.76 13.58
N THR A 11 -28.08 2.24 14.83
CA THR A 11 -26.91 2.98 15.35
C THR A 11 -25.69 2.08 15.59
N LEU A 12 -25.88 0.81 15.93
CA LEU A 12 -24.76 -0.12 16.15
C LEU A 12 -24.06 -0.52 14.84
N THR A 13 -24.80 -0.60 13.72
CA THR A 13 -24.24 -0.89 12.40
C THR A 13 -23.39 0.24 11.82
N LEU A 14 -23.61 1.50 12.20
CA LEU A 14 -22.84 2.64 11.67
C LEU A 14 -21.41 2.68 12.24
N ILE A 15 -21.21 2.20 13.47
CA ILE A 15 -19.92 2.19 14.18
C ILE A 15 -19.02 1.04 13.67
N ALA A 16 -19.60 0.01 13.06
CA ALA A 16 -18.89 -1.18 12.59
C ALA A 16 -18.47 -1.10 11.11
N SER A 17 -18.38 0.09 10.52
CA SER A 17 -17.81 0.20 9.18
C SER A 17 -16.32 -0.09 9.28
N PRO A 18 -15.82 -1.20 8.69
CA PRO A 18 -14.39 -1.44 8.67
C PRO A 18 -13.76 -0.29 7.89
N VAL A 19 -12.88 0.46 8.55
CA VAL A 19 -11.95 1.33 7.84
C VAL A 19 -11.09 0.38 7.00
N PHE A 20 -11.40 0.28 5.71
CA PHE A 20 -10.59 -0.50 4.79
C PHE A 20 -9.19 0.12 4.77
N ALA A 21 -8.20 -0.65 5.25
CA ALA A 21 -6.82 -0.32 4.97
C ALA A 21 -6.64 -0.36 3.45
N GLY A 22 -6.06 0.68 2.86
CA GLY A 22 -5.83 0.76 1.41
C GLY A 22 -4.73 -0.19 0.90
N PHE A 23 -4.47 -1.27 1.65
CA PHE A 23 -3.42 -2.24 1.41
C PHE A 23 -3.71 -3.59 2.08
N THR A 24 -3.09 -4.64 1.56
CA THR A 24 -3.09 -6.00 2.13
C THR A 24 -1.67 -6.52 2.19
N ARG A 25 -1.23 -7.10 3.33
CA ARG A 25 0.04 -7.84 3.41
C ARG A 25 -0.10 -9.17 2.68
N VAL A 26 0.80 -9.47 1.74
CA VAL A 26 0.67 -10.63 0.84
C VAL A 26 1.64 -11.77 1.15
N ASN A 27 2.65 -11.55 2.00
CA ASN A 27 3.57 -12.60 2.44
C ASN A 27 3.38 -12.95 3.92
N ALA A 28 3.56 -14.23 4.24
CA ALA A 28 3.74 -14.68 5.61
C ALA A 28 5.17 -14.37 6.09
N PRO A 29 5.40 -14.23 7.42
CA PRO A 29 6.75 -14.16 7.97
C PRO A 29 7.60 -15.37 7.55
N ASN A 30 8.88 -15.14 7.25
CA ASN A 30 9.82 -16.17 6.84
C ASN A 30 11.05 -16.14 7.75
N PRO A 31 11.27 -17.14 8.62
CA PRO A 31 12.45 -17.18 9.50
C PRO A 31 13.80 -17.21 8.77
N ASN A 32 13.81 -17.56 7.48
CA ASN A 32 15.03 -17.57 6.66
C ASN A 32 15.26 -16.25 5.90
N ASP A 33 14.38 -15.24 6.06
CA ASP A 33 14.57 -13.91 5.50
C ASP A 33 15.29 -13.02 6.53
N PRO A 34 16.60 -12.73 6.36
CA PRO A 34 17.35 -11.93 7.32
C PRO A 34 16.92 -10.45 7.34
N MET A 35 16.19 -9.99 6.33
CA MET A 35 15.71 -8.60 6.23
C MET A 35 14.29 -8.42 6.79
N ASP A 36 13.60 -9.51 7.13
CA ASP A 36 12.19 -9.54 7.57
C ASP A 36 11.28 -8.66 6.69
N VAL A 37 11.32 -8.88 5.37
CA VAL A 37 10.62 -8.01 4.42
C VAL A 37 9.10 -8.21 4.51
N HIS A 38 8.39 -7.11 4.72
CA HIS A 38 6.94 -7.05 4.62
C HIS A 38 6.52 -6.61 3.22
N ILE A 39 5.73 -7.44 2.53
CA ILE A 39 5.26 -7.20 1.17
C ILE A 39 3.78 -6.85 1.24
N TYR A 40 3.43 -5.67 0.71
CA TYR A 40 2.05 -5.17 0.65
C TYR A 40 1.59 -4.97 -0.78
N LYS A 41 0.32 -5.30 -1.04
CA LYS A 41 -0.41 -4.90 -2.25
C LYS A 41 -1.31 -3.73 -1.89
N LEU A 42 -1.14 -2.59 -2.55
CA LEU A 42 -2.01 -1.42 -2.38
C LEU A 42 -3.20 -1.50 -3.34
N ASP A 43 -4.30 -0.83 -2.99
CA ASP A 43 -5.53 -0.82 -3.79
C ASP A 43 -5.34 -0.18 -5.18
N ASN A 44 -4.39 0.76 -5.30
CA ASN A 44 -4.01 1.37 -6.59
C ASN A 44 -3.14 0.46 -7.46
N GLY A 45 -2.87 -0.78 -7.03
CA GLY A 45 -2.12 -1.77 -7.78
C GLY A 45 -0.61 -1.77 -7.53
N LEU A 46 -0.06 -0.84 -6.74
CA LEU A 46 1.35 -0.86 -6.36
C LEU A 46 1.67 -2.03 -5.42
N THR A 47 2.91 -2.52 -5.50
CA THR A 47 3.47 -3.47 -4.54
C THR A 47 4.58 -2.77 -3.77
N VAL A 48 4.51 -2.81 -2.44
CA VAL A 48 5.49 -2.19 -1.54
C VAL A 48 6.26 -3.30 -0.82
N TYR A 49 7.58 -3.20 -0.83
CA TYR A 49 8.48 -4.03 -0.02
C TYR A 49 9.03 -3.13 1.08
N LEU A 50 8.81 -3.49 2.34
CA LEU A 50 9.19 -2.70 3.50
C LEU A 50 10.02 -3.54 4.47
N THR A 51 11.17 -3.01 4.87
CA THR A 51 12.01 -3.56 5.93
C THR A 51 12.36 -2.42 6.89
N GLU A 52 12.47 -2.72 8.18
CA GLU A 52 12.95 -1.78 9.20
C GLU A 52 14.44 -2.01 9.42
N ASN A 53 15.24 -0.94 9.34
CA ASN A 53 16.68 -0.98 9.59
C ASN A 53 17.05 0.01 10.71
N HIS A 54 17.69 -0.49 11.76
CA HIS A 54 18.14 0.29 12.93
C HIS A 54 19.66 0.59 12.94
N GLU A 55 20.41 0.19 11.91
CA GLU A 55 21.86 0.42 11.82
C GLU A 55 22.20 1.90 11.62
N GLU A 56 21.39 2.64 10.86
CA GLU A 56 21.56 4.07 10.59
C GLU A 56 20.21 4.80 10.68
N PRO A 57 20.14 6.04 11.20
CA PRO A 57 18.91 6.83 11.28
C PRO A 57 18.55 7.45 9.93
N ARG A 58 18.41 6.62 8.89
CA ARG A 58 18.12 7.05 7.51
C ARG A 58 16.87 6.36 6.99
N PHE A 59 15.97 7.13 6.41
CA PHE A 59 14.92 6.62 5.53
C PHE A 59 15.44 6.51 4.09
N TYR A 60 15.16 5.39 3.43
CA TYR A 60 15.50 5.15 2.04
C TYR A 60 14.32 4.51 1.31
N ALA A 61 14.05 4.96 0.09
CA ALA A 61 13.01 4.40 -0.76
C ALA A 61 13.40 4.47 -2.23
N GLU A 62 13.06 3.42 -2.97
CA GLU A 62 13.13 3.37 -4.43
C GLU A 62 11.74 3.15 -4.99
N ILE A 63 11.39 3.91 -6.03
CA ILE A 63 10.09 3.82 -6.70
C ILE A 63 10.34 3.63 -8.20
N PRO A 64 10.56 2.38 -8.66
CA PRO A 64 10.75 2.11 -10.07
C PRO A 64 9.45 2.31 -10.84
N VAL A 65 9.54 3.02 -11.97
CA VAL A 65 8.42 3.23 -12.90
C VAL A 65 8.60 2.39 -14.16
N ARG A 66 7.51 1.88 -14.72
CA ARG A 66 7.52 1.13 -15.99
C ARG A 66 7.44 2.07 -17.20
N ALA A 67 8.29 3.08 -17.22
CA ALA A 67 8.45 4.03 -18.32
C ALA A 67 9.92 4.46 -18.40
N VAL A 68 10.41 4.72 -19.60
CA VAL A 68 11.81 5.07 -19.90
C VAL A 68 11.86 5.71 -21.30
N SER A 69 13.01 6.23 -21.73
CA SER A 69 13.21 6.93 -23.01
C SER A 69 12.73 6.19 -24.26
N LYS A 70 12.60 4.86 -24.22
CA LYS A 70 11.96 4.08 -25.29
C LYS A 70 10.47 4.44 -25.51
N HIS A 71 9.84 5.07 -24.52
CA HIS A 71 8.46 5.55 -24.56
C HIS A 71 8.39 7.05 -24.89
N ASP A 72 9.51 7.72 -25.18
CA ASP A 72 9.51 9.12 -25.58
C ASP A 72 8.76 9.29 -26.92
N PRO A 73 7.98 10.37 -27.09
CA PRO A 73 7.43 10.73 -28.38
C PRO A 73 8.53 10.95 -29.42
N ALA A 74 8.25 10.65 -30.70
CA ALA A 74 9.25 10.76 -31.77
C ALA A 74 9.78 12.18 -31.95
N GLU A 75 8.93 13.17 -31.68
CA GLU A 75 9.20 14.60 -31.74
C GLU A 75 9.86 15.18 -30.47
N SER A 76 9.99 14.39 -29.39
CA SER A 76 10.51 14.86 -28.10
C SER A 76 11.32 13.79 -27.36
N THR A 77 12.55 13.57 -27.83
CA THR A 77 13.51 12.68 -27.15
C THR A 77 14.01 13.27 -25.84
N GLY A 78 14.23 12.43 -24.83
CA GLY A 78 14.73 12.83 -23.51
C GLY A 78 13.63 13.12 -22.49
N LEU A 79 12.35 13.03 -22.88
CA LEU A 79 11.22 13.36 -22.03
C LEU A 79 11.12 12.47 -20.79
N ALA A 80 11.39 11.17 -20.89
CA ALA A 80 11.37 10.28 -19.73
C ALA A 80 12.44 10.61 -18.68
N HIS A 81 13.46 11.41 -19.01
CA HIS A 81 14.46 11.89 -18.07
C HIS A 81 14.18 13.31 -17.54
N TYR A 82 13.52 14.16 -18.34
CA TYR A 82 13.23 15.56 -18.03
C TYR A 82 12.17 15.70 -16.93
#